data_AF-A0AAD7RL15-F1
#
_entry.id   AF-A0AAD7RL15-F1
#
_cell.length_a   1.000
_cell.length_b   1.000
_cell.length_c   1.000
_cell.angle_alpha   90.00
_cell.angle_beta   90.00
_cell.angle_gamma   90.00
#
_symmetry.space_group_name_H-M   'P 1'
#
loop_
_entity.id
_entity.type
_entity.pdbx_description
1 polymer ?
#
loop_
_entity_poly.entity_id
_entity_poly.type
_entity_poly.pdbx_seq_one_letter_code
_entity_poly.pdbx_strand_id
1 'polypeptide(L)'
;MYINSPGGVVTAGLAIYDTMQYILNPISTWCVGQAASMGSLLLAAGTSGMRHSLPNARIMVHQPSGWAQGQATDIAIQAKEILKLKRQINKMYSKHPGSPGPNPISSYRHKL
;
A
#
# COMPACT_ATOMS: atom_id res chain seq x y z
N MET A 1 -4.55 -13.62 5.79
CA MET A 1 -5.08 -12.26 5.94
C MET A 1 -6.01 -11.95 4.77
N TYR A 2 -7.31 -11.79 5.03
CA TYR A 2 -8.28 -11.34 4.02
C TYR A 2 -8.38 -9.81 4.03
N ILE A 3 -8.38 -9.18 2.85
CA ILE A 3 -8.33 -7.73 2.67
C ILE A 3 -9.50 -7.30 1.78
N ASN A 4 -10.40 -6.50 2.35
CA ASN A 4 -11.42 -5.73 1.64
C ASN A 4 -11.36 -4.29 2.16
N SER A 5 -10.51 -3.45 1.57
CA SER A 5 -10.22 -2.13 2.09
C SER A 5 -10.07 -1.08 0.99
N PRO A 6 -10.72 0.10 1.14
CA PRO A 6 -10.49 1.24 0.27
C PRO A 6 -9.16 1.96 0.56
N GLY A 7 -8.42 1.57 1.61
CA GLY A 7 -7.27 2.29 2.12
C GLY A 7 -7.53 2.92 3.48
N GLY A 8 -6.77 3.95 3.83
CA GLY A 8 -6.92 4.68 5.09
C GLY A 8 -5.67 5.46 5.47
N VAL A 9 -5.52 5.70 6.77
CA VAL A 9 -4.40 6.44 7.35
C VAL A 9 -3.08 5.70 7.09
N VAL A 10 -2.11 6.41 6.49
CA VAL A 10 -0.82 5.85 6.09
C VAL A 10 -0.06 5.27 7.29
N THR A 11 0.02 5.98 8.41
CA THR A 11 0.76 5.52 9.59
C THR A 11 0.17 4.25 10.19
N ALA A 12 -1.15 4.13 10.25
CA ALA A 12 -1.83 2.91 10.70
C ALA A 12 -1.54 1.73 9.76
N GLY A 13 -1.57 1.96 8.45
CA GLY A 13 -1.21 0.92 7.48
C GLY A 13 0.27 0.51 7.55
N LEU A 14 1.18 1.46 7.82
CA LEU A 14 2.60 1.16 8.02
C LEU A 14 2.84 0.33 9.28
N ALA A 15 2.09 0.57 10.37
CA ALA A 15 2.18 -0.26 11.56
C ALA A 15 1.80 -1.73 11.28
N ILE A 16 0.75 -1.96 10.48
CA ILE A 16 0.38 -3.32 10.04
C ILE A 16 1.46 -3.89 9.13
N TYR A 17 1.94 -3.12 8.16
CA TYR A 17 2.99 -3.53 7.23
C TYR A 17 4.24 -3.97 7.99
N ASP A 18 4.75 -3.17 8.92
CA ASP A 18 5.96 -3.47 9.67
C ASP A 18 5.76 -4.71 10.55
N THR A 19 4.59 -4.86 11.16
CA THR A 19 4.23 -6.08 11.91
C THR A 19 4.26 -7.31 11.00
N MET A 20 3.71 -7.21 9.79
CA MET A 20 3.73 -8.30 8.81
C MET A 20 5.16 -8.71 8.42
N GLN A 21 6.10 -7.76 8.34
CA GLN A 21 7.49 -8.04 8.00
C GLN A 21 8.32 -8.52 9.21
N TYR A 22 7.90 -8.18 10.43
CA TYR A 22 8.64 -8.46 11.65
C TYR A 22 8.40 -9.88 12.18
N ILE A 23 7.16 -10.38 12.07
CA ILE A 23 6.83 -11.72 12.57
C ILE A 23 7.45 -12.81 11.70
N LEU A 24 7.76 -13.95 12.34
CA LEU A 24 8.46 -15.06 11.67
C LEU A 24 7.56 -15.88 10.75
N ASN A 25 6.26 -15.92 11.03
CA ASN A 25 5.32 -16.76 10.31
C ASN A 25 5.03 -16.19 8.91
N PRO A 26 4.97 -17.04 7.86
CA PRO A 26 4.57 -16.58 6.54
C PRO A 26 3.12 -16.08 6.54
N ILE A 27 2.86 -15.01 5.82
CA ILE A 27 1.55 -14.35 5.77
C ILE A 27 1.00 -14.46 4.36
N SER A 28 -0.06 -15.25 4.20
CA SER A 28 -0.85 -15.25 2.98
C SER A 28 -1.83 -14.08 2.98
N THR A 29 -1.88 -13.33 1.88
CA THR A 29 -2.79 -12.20 1.69
C THR A 29 -3.79 -12.52 0.58
N TRP A 30 -5.05 -12.12 0.79
CA TRP A 30 -6.16 -12.41 -0.12
C TRP A 30 -7.01 -11.17 -0.33
N CYS A 31 -7.01 -10.63 -1.54
CA CYS A 31 -7.92 -9.55 -1.94
C CYS A 31 -9.33 -10.11 -2.19
N VAL A 32 -10.29 -9.68 -1.39
CA VAL A 32 -11.71 -10.06 -1.48
C VAL A 32 -12.53 -8.78 -1.65
N GLY A 33 -13.00 -8.51 -2.87
CA GLY A 33 -13.68 -7.25 -3.20
C GLY A 33 -12.70 -6.16 -3.64
N GLN A 34 -12.01 -5.48 -2.71
CA GLN A 34 -11.01 -4.47 -3.09
C GLN A 34 -9.80 -4.39 -2.17
N ALA A 35 -8.67 -4.01 -2.75
CA ALA A 35 -7.49 -3.57 -2.03
C ALA A 35 -7.00 -2.28 -2.69
N ALA A 36 -7.28 -1.13 -2.07
CA ALA A 36 -6.93 0.19 -2.59
C ALA A 36 -5.99 0.92 -1.63
N SER A 37 -5.10 1.78 -2.17
CA SER A 37 -4.18 2.60 -1.37
C SER A 37 -3.36 1.75 -0.39
N MET A 38 -3.32 2.06 0.91
CA MET A 38 -2.67 1.21 1.91
C MET A 38 -3.16 -0.25 1.92
N GLY A 39 -4.42 -0.51 1.52
CA GLY A 39 -4.92 -1.88 1.37
C GLY A 39 -4.18 -2.67 0.28
N SER A 40 -3.84 -2.04 -0.85
CA SER A 40 -3.04 -2.70 -1.90
C SER A 40 -1.58 -2.87 -1.49
N LEU A 41 -1.02 -1.96 -0.70
CA LEU A 41 0.32 -2.14 -0.13
C LEU A 41 0.37 -3.35 0.81
N LEU A 42 -0.61 -3.50 1.70
CA LEU A 42 -0.70 -4.64 2.60
C LEU A 42 -0.91 -5.96 1.83
N LEU A 43 -1.72 -5.94 0.77
CA LEU A 43 -1.85 -7.09 -0.13
C LEU A 43 -0.49 -7.49 -0.72
N ALA A 44 0.26 -6.51 -1.25
CA ALA A 44 1.57 -6.73 -1.85
C ALA A 44 2.64 -7.20 -0.85
N ALA A 45 2.49 -6.84 0.43
CA ALA A 45 3.41 -7.15 1.52
C ALA A 45 3.32 -8.58 2.07
N GLY A 46 2.35 -9.38 1.61
CA GLY A 46 2.28 -10.80 1.92
C GLY A 46 3.53 -11.56 1.44
N THR A 47 3.75 -12.75 2.00
CA THR A 47 4.89 -13.60 1.62
C THR A 47 4.86 -13.89 0.10
N SER A 48 6.03 -13.82 -0.55
CA SER A 48 6.17 -14.09 -1.98
C SER A 48 5.54 -15.43 -2.36
N GLY A 49 4.73 -15.45 -3.44
CA GLY A 49 3.97 -16.64 -3.87
C GLY A 49 2.71 -16.94 -3.06
N MET A 50 2.43 -16.21 -1.98
CA MET A 50 1.24 -16.40 -1.11
C MET A 50 0.27 -15.22 -1.15
N ARG A 51 0.29 -14.45 -2.25
CA ARG A 51 -0.53 -13.26 -2.46
C ARG A 51 -1.57 -13.53 -3.53
N HIS A 52 -2.84 -13.41 -3.17
CA HIS A 52 -3.94 -13.88 -3.98
C HIS A 52 -5.01 -12.80 -4.14
N SER A 53 -5.77 -12.90 -5.22
CA SER A 53 -6.90 -12.03 -5.48
C SER A 53 -8.03 -12.84 -6.09
N LEU A 54 -9.26 -12.62 -5.62
CA LEU A 54 -10.43 -13.23 -6.23
C LEU A 54 -10.69 -12.66 -7.64
N PRO A 55 -11.40 -13.39 -8.52
CA PRO A 55 -11.62 -13.01 -9.91
C PRO A 55 -12.20 -11.62 -10.16
N ASN A 56 -13.11 -11.19 -9.29
CA ASN A 56 -13.81 -9.91 -9.42
C ASN A 56 -13.26 -8.83 -8.49
N ALA A 57 -12.16 -9.12 -7.79
CA ALA A 57 -11.58 -8.15 -6.88
C ALA A 57 -10.78 -7.08 -7.64
N ARG A 58 -10.80 -5.85 -7.13
CA ARG A 58 -10.08 -4.71 -7.71
C ARG A 58 -8.87 -4.33 -6.86
N ILE A 59 -7.74 -4.06 -7.51
CA ILE A 59 -6.54 -3.55 -6.87
C ILE A 59 -6.30 -2.14 -7.41
N MET A 60 -6.14 -1.17 -6.51
CA MET A 60 -5.89 0.22 -6.87
C MET A 60 -4.68 0.75 -6.11
N VAL A 61 -3.76 1.37 -6.84
CA VAL A 61 -2.60 2.07 -6.27
C VAL A 61 -2.72 3.54 -6.64
N HIS A 62 -2.42 4.42 -5.69
CA HIS A 62 -2.29 5.84 -5.96
C HIS A 62 -1.28 6.46 -4.99
N GLN A 63 -0.83 7.66 -5.33
CA GLN A 63 0.09 8.42 -4.49
C GLN A 63 -0.58 8.85 -3.18
N PRO A 64 0.15 8.94 -2.06
CA PRO A 64 -0.42 9.46 -0.82
C PRO A 64 -0.92 10.89 -1.03
N SER A 65 -2.06 11.19 -0.44
CA SER A 65 -2.66 12.51 -0.43
C SER A 65 -2.63 13.08 0.98
N GLY A 66 -2.55 14.40 1.08
CA GLY A 66 -2.58 15.11 2.34
C GLY A 66 -2.99 16.55 2.11
N TRP A 67 -3.30 17.24 3.19
CA TRP A 67 -3.74 18.63 3.19
C TRP A 67 -2.88 19.43 4.16
N ALA A 68 -2.60 20.68 3.81
CA ALA A 68 -1.77 21.58 4.61
C ALA A 68 -2.39 22.99 4.64
N GLN A 69 -2.37 23.61 5.81
CA GLN A 69 -2.74 25.01 6.04
C GLN A 69 -1.88 25.56 7.17
N GLY A 70 -1.49 26.84 7.09
CA GLY A 70 -0.67 27.49 8.11
C GLY A 70 0.27 28.53 7.51
N GLN A 71 1.32 28.87 8.26
CA GLN A 71 2.37 29.74 7.72
C GLN A 71 3.09 29.06 6.55
N ALA A 72 3.72 29.86 5.69
CA ALA A 72 4.47 29.34 4.54
C ALA A 72 5.50 28.25 4.96
N THR A 73 6.14 28.43 6.11
CA THR A 73 7.07 27.45 6.70
C THR A 73 6.38 26.12 7.04
N ASP A 74 5.21 26.15 7.66
CA ASP A 74 4.45 24.94 8.02
C ASP A 74 3.99 24.18 6.77
N ILE A 75 3.48 24.91 5.77
CA ILE A 75 3.09 24.33 4.48
C ILE A 75 4.29 23.65 3.82
N ALA A 76 5.46 24.31 3.82
CA ALA A 76 6.68 23.75 3.25
C ALA A 76 7.15 22.48 3.98
N ILE A 77 7.06 22.46 5.32
CA ILE A 77 7.40 21.29 6.13
C ILE A 77 6.47 20.12 5.81
N GLN A 78 5.16 20.35 5.76
CA GLN A 78 4.18 19.30 5.48
C GLN A 78 4.30 18.77 4.05
N ALA A 79 4.55 19.65 3.07
CA ALA A 79 4.80 19.24 1.69
C ALA A 79 6.06 18.35 1.59
N LYS A 80 7.14 18.71 2.29
CA LYS A 80 8.37 17.91 2.33
C LYS A 80 8.14 16.52 2.94
N GLU A 81 7.32 16.43 3.98
CA GLU A 81 6.99 15.14 4.61
C GLU A 81 6.12 14.26 3.70
N ILE A 82 5.11 14.82 3.02
CA ILE A 82 4.30 14.08 2.04
C ILE A 82 5.20 13.53 0.91
N LEU A 83 6.16 14.32 0.41
CA LEU A 83 7.11 13.87 -0.61
C LEU A 83 8.05 12.78 -0.12
N LYS A 84 8.42 12.79 1.16
CA LYS A 84 9.21 11.73 1.79
C LYS A 84 8.39 10.45 1.92
N LEU A 85 7.15 10.54 2.41
CA LEU A 85 6.21 9.43 2.52
C LEU A 85 5.94 8.79 1.16
N LYS A 86 5.69 9.60 0.13
CA LYS A 86 5.55 9.14 -1.26
C LYS A 86 6.74 8.29 -1.70
N ARG A 87 7.97 8.78 -1.51
CA ARG A 87 9.19 8.03 -1.88
C ARG A 87 9.32 6.73 -1.10
N GLN A 88 9.02 6.75 0.20
CA GLN A 88 9.08 5.57 1.06
C GLN A 88 8.07 4.50 0.62
N ILE A 89 6.81 4.87 0.40
CA ILE A 89 5.77 3.94 -0.05
C ILE A 89 6.12 3.36 -1.43
N ASN A 90 6.61 4.19 -2.36
CA ASN A 90 7.03 3.71 -3.68
C ASN A 90 8.16 2.67 -3.56
N LYS A 91 9.14 2.90 -2.68
CA LYS A 91 10.22 1.94 -2.41
C LYS A 91 9.68 0.64 -1.81
N MET A 92 8.67 0.70 -0.93
CA MET A 92 8.03 -0.50 -0.39
C MET A 92 7.30 -1.30 -1.47
N TYR A 93 6.54 -0.64 -2.35
CA TYR A 93 5.95 -1.34 -3.50
C TYR A 93 7.01 -1.96 -4.40
N SER A 94 8.12 -1.29 -4.67
CA SER A 94 9.23 -1.84 -5.48
C SER A 94 9.98 -2.98 -4.79
N LYS A 95 9.99 -3.04 -3.45
CA LYS A 95 10.60 -4.15 -2.69
C LYS A 95 9.85 -5.47 -2.91
N HIS A 96 8.55 -5.42 -3.14
CA HIS A 96 7.70 -6.60 -3.30
C HIS A 96 7.55 -6.96 -4.78
N PRO A 97 8.18 -8.04 -5.28
CA PRO A 97 8.09 -8.43 -6.69
C PRO A 97 6.65 -8.60 -7.14
N GLY A 98 6.30 -8.34 -8.39
CA GLY A 98 4.92 -8.47 -8.90
C GLY A 98 3.94 -7.41 -8.38
N SER A 99 4.34 -6.55 -7.46
CA SER A 99 3.56 -5.40 -6.99
C SER A 99 3.25 -4.42 -8.14
N PRO A 100 2.09 -3.72 -8.14
CA PRO A 100 1.67 -2.85 -9.24
C PRO A 100 2.54 -1.62 -9.53
N GLY A 101 3.57 -1.40 -8.72
CA GLY A 101 4.32 -0.15 -8.74
C GLY A 101 3.43 1.05 -8.36
N PRO A 102 4.01 2.25 -8.30
CA PRO A 102 3.32 3.43 -7.80
C PRO A 102 2.43 4.13 -8.84
N ASN A 103 2.29 3.56 -10.04
CA ASN A 103 1.51 4.14 -11.13
C ASN A 103 0.09 3.54 -11.15
N PRO A 104 -0.95 4.39 -11.22
CA PRO A 104 -2.34 4.01 -10.93
C PRO A 104 -3.04 3.13 -11.99
N ILE A 105 -2.32 2.59 -12.96
CA ILE A 105 -2.91 1.88 -14.11
C ILE A 105 -2.24 0.51 -14.27
N SER A 106 -2.62 -0.43 -13.41
CA SER A 106 -2.53 -1.85 -13.79
C SER A 106 -3.61 -2.65 -13.06
N SER A 107 -4.60 -3.10 -13.81
CA SER A 107 -5.56 -4.11 -13.37
C SER A 107 -4.85 -5.46 -13.34
N TYR A 108 -4.41 -5.92 -12.16
CA TYR A 108 -3.82 -7.25 -12.03
C TYR A 108 -4.89 -8.33 -12.15
N ARG A 109 -4.75 -9.19 -13.16
CA ARG A 109 -5.52 -10.42 -13.30
C ARG A 109 -4.75 -11.61 -12.70
N HIS A 110 -5.29 -12.11 -11.59
CA HIS A 110 -5.32 -13.52 -11.17
C HIS A 110 -4.14 -14.24 -10.51
N LYS A 111 -2.92 -13.70 -10.36
CA LYS A 111 -1.91 -14.24 -9.42
C LYS A 111 -0.74 -13.25 -9.26
N LEU A 112 -0.38 -12.95 -8.01
CA LEU A 112 0.79 -12.15 -7.62
C LEU A 112 1.90 -13.07 -7.10
#